data_AF-A0AA35TF22-F1
#
_entry.id   AF-A0AA35TF22-F1
#
_cell.length_a   1.000
_cell.length_b   1.000
_cell.length_c   1.000
_cell.angle_alpha   90.00
_cell.angle_beta   90.00
_cell.angle_gamma   90.00
#
_symmetry.space_group_name_H-M   'P 1'
#
loop_
_entity.id
_entity.type
_entity.pdbx_description
1 polymer ?
#
loop_
_entity_poly.entity_id
_entity_poly.type
_entity_poly.pdbx_seq_one_letter_code
_entity_poly.pdbx_strand_id
1 'polypeptide(L)'
;MDIADPSDESLLRASSLAKSLHDVLCCLQEGQSQLTVKINQWTEVSTLVQLDSEETETRKAKTSVRSYSALLLLESLENIMASLPASCNPAMHRLLNTLSPMMNLQDVSLDADVPLSQVLLFSSHLVHWGKAMTIYPLSESNVYIASPTAETRVRSSLDERFSAELPGLSLPQVLSTLELPRQMAELKATYADKTIQMVVWLLRHRQITQLHTYVYIVPSLSSPPTGAISPTSPSNGHNLNTSHHDSHGEHSDEDIEQSLQEEMRRHLSVQEYQCVMHTSAATDYDDLALFVRLCKYFRGNQHLEEIMLKENIQRSQLLTLIDKFSEILVTCTLPEHSKTV
;
A
#
# COMPACT_ATOMS: atom_id res chain seq x y z
N MET A 1 -11.87 14.64 -30.63
CA MET A 1 -12.35 14.42 -32.01
C MET A 1 -13.82 14.75 -31.99
N ASP A 2 -14.18 15.84 -32.64
CA ASP A 2 -15.50 16.46 -32.65
C ASP A 2 -16.56 15.59 -33.31
N ILE A 3 -17.60 15.23 -32.56
CA ILE A 3 -18.97 15.05 -33.07
C ILE A 3 -19.92 15.47 -31.94
N ALA A 4 -20.14 16.77 -31.78
CA ALA A 4 -21.33 17.26 -31.08
C ALA A 4 -22.46 17.26 -32.10
N ASP A 5 -23.33 16.25 -32.01
CA ASP A 5 -24.56 16.20 -32.81
C ASP A 5 -25.41 17.43 -32.45
N PRO A 6 -26.01 18.17 -33.41
CA PRO A 6 -26.82 19.36 -33.11
C PRO A 6 -28.05 19.06 -32.22
N SER A 7 -28.40 17.79 -32.09
CA SER A 7 -29.39 17.24 -31.16
C SER A 7 -28.98 17.41 -29.69
N ASP A 8 -27.69 17.21 -29.36
CA ASP A 8 -27.17 17.23 -27.98
C ASP A 8 -27.11 18.65 -27.42
N GLU A 9 -26.77 19.66 -28.22
CA GLU A 9 -26.79 21.07 -27.77
C GLU A 9 -28.18 21.53 -27.34
N SER A 10 -29.23 21.03 -27.99
CA SER A 10 -30.62 21.36 -27.64
C SER A 10 -31.05 20.72 -26.30
N LEU A 11 -30.61 19.49 -26.04
CA LEU A 11 -30.84 18.75 -24.79
C LEU A 11 -30.05 19.34 -23.62
N LEU A 12 -28.80 19.76 -23.85
CA LEU A 12 -27.94 20.44 -22.87
C LEU A 12 -28.50 21.80 -22.44
N ARG A 13 -29.19 22.51 -23.33
CA ARG A 13 -29.90 23.75 -23.00
C ARG A 13 -31.23 23.53 -22.29
N ALA A 14 -31.91 22.41 -22.54
CA ALA A 14 -33.23 22.13 -22.00
C ALA A 14 -33.21 21.50 -20.60
N SER A 15 -32.16 20.74 -20.25
CA SER A 15 -32.10 19.98 -19.02
C SER A 15 -30.83 20.26 -18.22
N SER A 16 -30.99 20.76 -16.99
CA SER A 16 -29.88 20.89 -16.03
C SER A 16 -29.20 19.56 -15.75
N LEU A 17 -29.95 18.46 -15.76
CA LEU A 17 -29.42 17.11 -15.59
C LEU A 17 -28.57 16.68 -16.80
N ALA A 18 -29.00 16.97 -18.03
CA ALA A 18 -28.22 16.64 -19.22
C ALA A 18 -26.87 17.38 -19.22
N LYS A 19 -26.87 18.65 -18.81
CA LYS A 19 -25.65 19.43 -18.62
C LYS A 19 -24.75 18.83 -17.56
N SER A 20 -25.29 18.49 -16.39
CA SER A 20 -24.54 17.81 -15.33
C SER A 20 -23.95 16.47 -15.78
N LEU A 21 -24.70 15.66 -16.55
CA LEU A 21 -24.19 14.39 -17.08
C LEU A 21 -23.12 14.57 -18.15
N HIS A 22 -23.22 15.61 -18.97
CA HIS A 22 -22.18 15.94 -19.93
C HIS A 22 -20.90 16.42 -19.23
N ASP A 23 -21.02 17.25 -18.20
CA ASP A 23 -19.89 17.68 -17.37
C ASP A 23 -19.21 16.46 -16.72
N VAL A 24 -20.00 15.50 -16.22
CA VAL A 24 -19.50 14.21 -15.70
C VAL A 24 -18.71 13.45 -16.77
N LEU A 25 -19.26 13.36 -17.97
CA LEU A 25 -18.67 12.59 -19.06
C LEU A 25 -17.39 13.23 -19.58
N CYS A 26 -17.33 14.56 -19.66
CA CYS A 26 -16.10 15.30 -19.94
C CYS A 26 -15.06 15.09 -18.84
N CYS A 27 -15.42 15.19 -17.55
CA CYS A 27 -14.51 14.91 -16.44
C CYS A 27 -13.91 13.50 -16.53
N LEU A 28 -14.74 12.49 -16.85
CA LEU A 28 -14.29 11.12 -17.06
C LEU A 28 -13.36 10.98 -18.27
N GLN A 29 -13.67 11.65 -19.38
CA GLN A 29 -12.84 11.63 -20.60
C GLN A 29 -11.50 12.35 -20.42
N GLU A 30 -11.44 13.38 -19.56
CA GLU A 30 -10.22 14.07 -19.16
C GLU A 30 -9.37 13.27 -18.15
N GLY A 31 -9.80 12.06 -17.78
CA GLY A 31 -9.08 11.19 -16.84
C GLY A 31 -9.22 11.61 -15.38
N GLN A 32 -10.18 12.48 -15.03
CA GLN A 32 -10.44 12.82 -13.65
C GLN A 32 -11.10 11.63 -12.94
N SER A 33 -10.40 11.11 -11.95
CA SER A 33 -10.88 9.98 -11.14
C SER A 33 -11.83 10.38 -10.02
N GLN A 34 -12.03 11.68 -9.80
CA GLN A 34 -12.98 12.20 -8.83
C GLN A 34 -14.10 12.88 -9.59
N LEU A 35 -15.33 12.54 -9.22
CA LEU A 35 -16.53 13.11 -9.78
C LEU A 35 -17.34 13.73 -8.65
N THR A 36 -17.52 15.04 -8.64
CA THR A 36 -18.42 15.74 -7.71
C THR A 36 -19.41 16.56 -8.53
N VAL A 37 -20.69 16.16 -8.53
CA VAL A 37 -21.74 16.83 -9.31
C VAL A 37 -22.97 17.12 -8.45
N LYS A 38 -23.49 18.34 -8.55
CA LYS A 38 -24.71 18.75 -7.86
C LYS A 38 -25.92 18.60 -8.78
N ILE A 39 -26.62 17.49 -8.67
CA ILE A 39 -27.89 17.25 -9.35
C ILE A 39 -28.94 18.19 -8.76
N ASN A 40 -29.62 18.94 -9.64
CA ASN A 40 -30.65 19.92 -9.29
C ASN A 40 -30.20 21.02 -8.33
N GLN A 41 -28.90 21.26 -8.17
CA GLN A 41 -28.32 22.23 -7.22
C GLN A 41 -28.48 21.92 -5.71
N TRP A 42 -29.10 20.80 -5.34
CA TRP A 42 -29.28 20.43 -3.93
C TRP A 42 -28.86 18.99 -3.60
N THR A 43 -28.68 18.12 -4.59
CA THR A 43 -28.18 16.75 -4.37
C THR A 43 -26.74 16.65 -4.86
N GLU A 44 -25.78 16.62 -3.94
CA GLU A 44 -24.37 16.39 -4.28
C GLU A 44 -24.11 14.89 -4.41
N VAL A 45 -23.69 14.47 -5.60
CA VAL A 45 -23.21 13.12 -5.90
C VAL A 45 -21.71 13.23 -6.09
N SER A 46 -20.97 12.73 -5.11
CA SER A 46 -19.52 12.63 -5.20
C SER A 46 -19.08 11.17 -5.17
N THR A 47 -18.24 10.77 -6.12
CA THR A 47 -17.70 9.42 -6.21
C THR A 47 -16.28 9.46 -6.73
N LEU A 48 -15.46 8.53 -6.25
CA LEU A 48 -14.13 8.29 -6.77
C LEU A 48 -14.23 7.08 -7.71
N VAL A 49 -13.97 7.33 -8.99
CA VAL A 49 -14.03 6.34 -10.05
C VAL A 49 -12.76 5.50 -9.98
N GLN A 50 -12.93 4.25 -9.55
CA GLN A 50 -11.91 3.21 -9.63
C GLN A 50 -12.15 2.48 -10.95
N LEU A 51 -11.24 2.64 -11.91
CA LEU A 51 -11.22 1.83 -13.14
C LEU A 51 -10.60 0.47 -12.79
N ASP A 52 -11.25 -0.30 -11.93
CA ASP A 52 -10.90 -1.71 -11.76
C ASP A 52 -11.56 -2.45 -12.93
N SER A 53 -10.76 -2.82 -13.93
CA SER A 53 -11.13 -3.73 -15.00
C SER A 53 -11.37 -5.12 -14.41
N GLU A 54 -12.51 -5.36 -13.79
CA GLU A 54 -13.13 -6.69 -13.65
C GLU A 54 -14.52 -6.56 -12.98
N GLU A 55 -15.56 -6.80 -13.78
CA GLU A 55 -16.92 -7.05 -13.31
C GLU A 55 -16.94 -8.38 -12.56
N THR A 56 -16.92 -8.36 -11.23
CA THR A 56 -17.36 -9.51 -10.43
C THR A 56 -18.15 -9.07 -9.20
N GLU A 57 -19.27 -9.75 -9.03
CA GLU A 57 -20.34 -9.50 -8.09
C GLU A 57 -19.88 -9.66 -6.63
N THR A 58 -19.51 -8.56 -5.98
CA THR A 58 -19.77 -8.29 -4.55
C THR A 58 -19.41 -6.83 -4.25
N ARG A 59 -20.38 -5.91 -4.37
CA ARG A 59 -20.24 -4.48 -4.02
C ARG A 59 -19.91 -4.18 -2.54
N LYS A 60 -19.42 -5.15 -1.77
CA LYS A 60 -19.15 -5.08 -0.33
C LYS A 60 -17.67 -5.08 0.06
N ALA A 61 -16.73 -5.17 -0.88
CA ALA A 61 -15.31 -5.10 -0.54
C ALA A 61 -14.54 -4.33 -1.62
N LYS A 62 -14.03 -3.12 -1.31
CA LYS A 62 -12.69 -2.66 -1.80
C LYS A 62 -12.23 -1.25 -1.40
N THR A 63 -12.85 -0.54 -0.45
CA THR A 63 -12.19 0.61 0.20
C THR A 63 -11.80 0.24 1.63
N SER A 64 -11.01 -0.83 1.77
CA SER A 64 -10.41 -1.19 3.06
C SER A 64 -9.33 -0.16 3.37
N VAL A 65 -9.73 0.97 3.96
CA VAL A 65 -8.78 1.90 4.57
C VAL A 65 -8.06 1.15 5.68
N ARG A 66 -6.72 1.16 5.62
CA ARG A 66 -5.89 0.42 6.57
C ARG A 66 -5.32 1.38 7.60
N SER A 67 -5.05 0.91 8.81
CA SER A 67 -4.57 1.77 9.91
C SER A 67 -3.21 2.41 9.63
N TYR A 68 -2.37 1.76 8.85
CA TYR A 68 -1.06 2.27 8.44
C TYR A 68 -1.07 3.18 7.22
N SER A 69 -2.23 3.35 6.58
CA SER A 69 -2.37 4.29 5.48
C SER A 69 -2.44 5.72 5.99
N ALA A 70 -2.12 6.67 5.12
CA ALA A 70 -2.42 8.07 5.30
C ALA A 70 -3.63 8.45 4.43
N LEU A 71 -4.32 9.51 4.83
CA LEU A 71 -5.50 9.98 4.10
C LEU A 71 -5.18 11.31 3.43
N LEU A 72 -5.34 11.36 2.11
CA LEU A 72 -5.12 12.56 1.32
C LEU A 72 -6.46 13.16 0.91
N LEU A 73 -6.74 14.37 1.37
CA LEU A 73 -7.92 15.13 0.97
C LEU A 73 -7.78 15.60 -0.49
N LEU A 74 -8.85 15.39 -1.26
CA LEU A 74 -8.92 15.76 -2.67
C LEU A 74 -9.43 17.19 -2.87
N GLU A 75 -10.21 17.69 -1.93
CA GLU A 75 -10.70 19.07 -1.88
C GLU A 75 -10.05 19.82 -0.71
N SER A 76 -10.15 21.16 -0.69
CA SER A 76 -9.71 21.95 0.46
C SER A 76 -10.51 21.58 1.70
N LEU A 77 -9.86 21.65 2.87
CA LEU A 77 -10.48 21.37 4.16
C LEU A 77 -11.75 22.22 4.36
N GLU A 78 -11.73 23.49 3.95
CA GLU A 78 -12.85 24.42 4.04
C GLU A 78 -14.06 23.96 3.21
N ASN A 79 -13.84 23.47 1.98
CA ASN A 79 -14.90 22.98 1.12
C ASN A 79 -15.54 21.71 1.68
N ILE A 80 -14.72 20.80 2.20
CA ILE A 80 -15.21 19.59 2.86
C ILE A 80 -16.02 19.95 4.09
N MET A 81 -15.53 20.87 4.92
CA MET A 81 -16.28 21.35 6.10
C MET A 81 -17.60 22.03 5.74
N ALA A 82 -17.65 22.79 4.64
CA ALA A 82 -18.87 23.42 4.15
C ALA A 82 -19.89 22.41 3.59
N SER A 83 -19.41 21.27 3.04
CA SER A 83 -20.26 20.18 2.54
C SER A 83 -20.87 19.33 3.66
N LEU A 84 -20.29 19.37 4.86
CA LEU A 84 -20.74 18.56 5.99
C LEU A 84 -22.00 19.16 6.65
N PRO A 85 -22.94 18.33 7.11
CA PRO A 85 -24.09 18.80 7.87
C PRO A 85 -23.67 19.52 9.15
N ALA A 86 -24.42 20.55 9.56
CA ALA A 86 -24.16 21.29 10.80
C ALA A 86 -24.21 20.41 12.08
N SER A 87 -24.79 19.21 12.00
CA SER A 87 -24.83 18.22 13.08
C SER A 87 -23.67 17.21 13.03
N CYS A 88 -22.58 17.51 12.32
CA CYS A 88 -21.46 16.59 12.18
C CYS A 88 -20.85 16.26 13.56
N ASN A 89 -20.42 15.01 13.72
CA ASN A 89 -19.77 14.56 14.95
C ASN A 89 -18.50 15.41 15.19
N PRO A 90 -18.29 16.03 16.37
CA PRO A 90 -17.08 16.81 16.66
C PRO A 90 -15.78 16.00 16.49
N ALA A 91 -15.84 14.67 16.60
CA ALA A 91 -14.72 13.78 16.29
C ALA A 91 -14.28 13.86 14.81
N MET A 92 -15.21 14.09 13.88
CA MET A 92 -14.89 14.32 12.46
C MET A 92 -14.12 15.64 12.28
N HIS A 93 -14.53 16.70 12.99
CA HIS A 93 -13.81 17.98 12.93
C HIS A 93 -12.41 17.86 13.51
N ARG A 94 -12.24 17.17 14.64
CA ARG A 94 -10.92 16.89 15.21
C ARG A 94 -10.06 16.09 14.24
N LEU A 95 -10.61 15.01 13.67
CA LEU A 95 -9.93 14.21 12.66
C LEU A 95 -9.44 15.07 11.49
N LEU A 96 -10.35 15.80 10.84
CA LEU A 96 -10.04 16.60 9.65
C LEU A 96 -8.98 17.67 9.90
N ASN A 97 -8.95 18.27 11.09
CA ASN A 97 -7.94 19.27 11.47
C ASN A 97 -6.57 18.65 11.78
N THR A 98 -6.53 17.37 12.18
CA THR A 98 -5.29 16.64 12.50
C THR A 98 -4.73 15.88 11.28
N LEU A 99 -5.52 15.69 10.22
CA LEU A 99 -5.09 14.94 9.04
C LEU A 99 -3.86 15.57 8.36
N SER A 100 -2.84 14.75 8.16
CA SER A 100 -1.65 15.10 7.40
C SER A 100 -1.29 13.96 6.45
N PRO A 101 -0.87 14.24 5.20
CA PRO A 101 -0.43 13.20 4.28
C PRO A 101 0.86 12.51 4.72
N MET A 102 1.55 13.03 5.74
CA MET A 102 2.78 12.46 6.29
C MET A 102 2.54 11.53 7.48
N MET A 103 1.31 11.46 8.00
CA MET A 103 0.97 10.67 9.19
C MET A 103 0.06 9.51 8.85
N ASN A 104 0.30 8.36 9.45
CA ASN A 104 -0.62 7.23 9.34
C ASN A 104 -1.87 7.46 10.21
N LEU A 105 -2.94 6.70 9.94
CA LEU A 105 -4.20 6.82 10.66
C LEU A 105 -4.14 6.35 12.12
N GLN A 106 -3.13 5.57 12.52
CA GLN A 106 -2.90 5.23 13.94
C GLN A 106 -2.39 6.45 14.70
N ASP A 107 -1.40 7.15 14.15
CA ASP A 107 -0.85 8.36 14.76
C ASP A 107 -1.90 9.47 14.80
N VAL A 108 -2.69 9.62 13.72
CA VAL A 108 -3.82 10.55 13.69
C VAL A 108 -4.88 10.21 14.74
N SER A 109 -5.12 8.92 15.00
CA SER A 109 -6.04 8.48 16.05
C SER A 109 -5.57 8.91 17.45
N LEU A 110 -4.27 8.80 17.71
CA LEU A 110 -3.66 9.25 18.97
C LEU A 110 -3.71 10.78 19.11
N ASP A 111 -3.34 11.51 18.06
CA ASP A 111 -3.26 12.98 18.08
C ASP A 111 -4.64 13.65 18.11
N ALA A 112 -5.63 13.09 17.43
CA ALA A 112 -7.00 13.63 17.42
C ALA A 112 -7.80 13.25 18.67
N ASP A 113 -7.28 12.34 19.51
CA ASP A 113 -8.00 11.73 20.64
C ASP A 113 -9.35 11.13 20.19
N VAL A 114 -9.28 10.33 19.13
CA VAL A 114 -10.42 9.63 18.52
C VAL A 114 -10.06 8.15 18.37
N PRO A 115 -10.91 7.21 18.81
CA PRO A 115 -10.63 5.78 18.67
C PRO A 115 -10.34 5.38 17.22
N LEU A 116 -9.34 4.52 17.00
CA LEU A 116 -8.91 4.08 15.67
C LEU A 116 -10.05 3.49 14.83
N SER A 117 -11.00 2.79 15.47
CA SER A 117 -12.19 2.26 14.79
C SER A 117 -13.07 3.36 14.18
N GLN A 118 -13.22 4.50 14.87
CA GLN A 118 -13.95 5.66 14.36
C GLN A 118 -13.16 6.38 13.27
N VAL A 119 -11.84 6.52 13.44
CA VAL A 119 -10.97 7.10 12.40
C VAL A 119 -11.09 6.30 11.10
N LEU A 120 -10.93 4.98 11.15
CA LEU A 120 -11.06 4.11 9.98
C LEU A 120 -12.46 4.20 9.35
N LEU A 121 -13.51 4.26 10.15
CA LEU A 121 -14.88 4.43 9.65
C LEU A 121 -15.06 5.76 8.91
N PHE A 122 -14.58 6.86 9.50
CA PHE A 122 -14.64 8.19 8.89
C PHE A 122 -13.80 8.26 7.62
N SER A 123 -12.60 7.71 7.63
CA SER A 123 -11.73 7.62 6.45
C SER A 123 -12.41 6.81 5.34
N SER A 124 -12.98 5.64 5.65
CA SER A 124 -13.74 4.84 4.68
C SER A 124 -14.91 5.61 4.08
N HIS A 125 -15.62 6.40 4.89
CA HIS A 125 -16.70 7.26 4.41
C HIS A 125 -16.17 8.35 3.46
N LEU A 126 -15.10 9.06 3.84
CA LEU A 126 -14.50 10.10 2.98
C LEU A 126 -13.99 9.53 1.64
N VAL A 127 -13.42 8.32 1.66
CA VAL A 127 -13.00 7.62 0.44
C VAL A 127 -14.20 7.18 -0.39
N HIS A 128 -15.24 6.64 0.25
CA HIS A 128 -16.46 6.21 -0.44
C HIS A 128 -17.13 7.35 -1.21
N TRP A 129 -17.19 8.55 -0.62
CA TRP A 129 -17.74 9.74 -1.27
C TRP A 129 -16.74 10.47 -2.16
N GLY A 130 -15.53 9.96 -2.36
CA GLY A 130 -14.51 10.60 -3.17
C GLY A 130 -14.09 11.99 -2.68
N LYS A 131 -14.14 12.24 -1.37
CA LYS A 131 -13.58 13.46 -0.73
C LYS A 131 -12.13 13.26 -0.30
N ALA A 132 -11.71 12.01 -0.15
CA ALA A 132 -10.35 11.66 0.17
C ALA A 132 -9.91 10.41 -0.60
N MET A 133 -8.60 10.22 -0.69
CA MET A 133 -7.99 8.99 -1.18
C MET A 133 -7.02 8.43 -0.15
N THR A 134 -6.95 7.10 -0.10
CA THR A 134 -5.96 6.40 0.71
C THR A 134 -4.61 6.46 0.00
N ILE A 135 -3.60 6.95 0.71
CA ILE A 135 -2.19 6.92 0.30
C ILE A 135 -1.37 6.27 1.41
N TYR A 136 -0.06 6.18 1.24
CA TYR A 136 0.83 5.87 2.34
C TYR A 136 1.45 7.14 2.89
N PRO A 137 1.78 7.17 4.19
CA PRO A 137 2.45 8.32 4.79
C PRO A 137 3.70 8.70 4.00
N LEU A 138 3.78 9.97 3.60
CA LEU A 138 4.91 10.48 2.84
C LEU A 138 6.17 10.49 3.71
N SER A 139 7.18 9.76 3.26
CA SER A 139 8.49 9.60 3.89
C SER A 139 9.60 9.73 2.85
N GLU A 140 10.81 10.05 3.30
CA GLU A 140 11.98 10.17 2.43
C GLU A 140 12.35 8.84 1.73
N SER A 141 11.92 7.71 2.31
CA SER A 141 12.15 6.36 1.77
C SER A 141 11.16 5.93 0.69
N ASN A 142 10.10 6.70 0.43
CA ASN A 142 9.13 6.31 -0.58
C ASN A 142 9.67 6.48 -1.99
N VAL A 143 9.29 5.56 -2.86
CA VAL A 143 9.68 5.54 -4.27
C VAL A 143 8.44 5.81 -5.11
N TYR A 144 8.58 6.70 -6.09
CA TYR A 144 7.50 7.07 -7.00
C TYR A 144 7.90 6.81 -8.44
N ILE A 145 6.90 6.48 -9.26
CA ILE A 145 7.00 6.36 -10.71
C ILE A 145 5.83 7.08 -11.36
N ALA A 146 6.00 7.61 -12.57
CA ALA A 146 4.90 8.12 -13.38
C ALA A 146 3.86 7.02 -13.62
N SER A 147 2.59 7.36 -13.50
CA SER A 147 1.49 6.44 -13.79
C SER A 147 1.48 6.07 -15.28
N PRO A 148 1.13 4.84 -15.67
CA PRO A 148 0.91 4.48 -17.07
C PRO A 148 -0.15 5.35 -17.76
N THR A 149 -1.07 5.92 -16.98
CA THR A 149 -2.13 6.82 -17.43
C THR A 149 -1.76 8.30 -17.30
N ALA A 150 -0.50 8.62 -16.99
CA ALA A 150 -0.06 10.00 -16.79
C ALA A 150 -0.19 10.79 -18.09
N GLU A 151 -0.72 12.01 -17.99
CA GLU A 151 -0.88 12.87 -19.14
C GLU A 151 0.45 13.56 -19.47
N THR A 152 1.07 13.16 -20.57
CA THR A 152 2.35 13.72 -21.03
C THR A 152 2.17 14.89 -22.01
N ARG A 153 0.94 15.30 -22.29
CA ARG A 153 0.63 16.37 -23.25
C ARG A 153 1.03 17.73 -22.69
N VAL A 154 1.81 18.46 -23.48
CA VAL A 154 2.20 19.85 -23.18
C VAL A 154 0.97 20.76 -23.31
N ARG A 155 0.70 21.60 -22.30
CA ARG A 155 -0.51 22.47 -22.21
C ARG A 155 -1.84 21.72 -22.16
N SER A 156 -1.90 20.61 -21.43
CA SER A 156 -3.21 20.07 -21.04
C SER A 156 -3.87 20.95 -19.97
N SER A 157 -5.17 20.76 -19.75
CA SER A 157 -5.89 21.45 -18.67
C SER A 157 -5.27 21.16 -17.30
N LEU A 158 -4.62 20.00 -17.13
CA LEU A 158 -3.87 19.64 -15.93
C LEU A 158 -2.56 20.42 -15.78
N ASP A 159 -1.82 20.67 -16.86
CA ASP A 159 -0.58 21.45 -16.84
C ASP A 159 -0.83 22.92 -16.47
N GLU A 160 -1.95 23.51 -16.93
CA GLU A 160 -2.38 24.86 -16.55
C GLU A 160 -2.73 24.93 -15.05
N ARG A 161 -3.47 23.95 -14.53
CA ARG A 161 -3.81 23.86 -13.10
C ARG A 161 -2.56 23.63 -12.24
N PHE A 162 -1.64 22.79 -12.70
CA PHE A 162 -0.36 22.54 -12.05
C PHE A 162 0.45 23.82 -11.94
N SER A 163 0.56 24.57 -13.04
CA SER A 163 1.31 25.83 -13.09
C SER A 163 0.69 26.92 -12.22
N ALA A 164 -0.64 26.88 -12.01
CA ALA A 164 -1.36 27.81 -11.14
C ALA A 164 -1.09 27.53 -9.65
N GLU A 165 -1.09 26.28 -9.22
CA GLU A 165 -0.81 25.90 -7.83
C GLU A 165 0.70 25.89 -7.50
N LEU A 166 1.54 25.51 -8.47
CA LEU A 166 2.99 25.37 -8.32
C LEU A 166 3.72 26.22 -9.37
N PRO A 167 3.81 27.55 -9.15
CA PRO A 167 4.45 28.44 -10.10
C PRO A 167 5.93 28.09 -10.27
N GLY A 168 6.36 28.01 -11.52
CA GLY A 168 7.75 27.75 -11.92
C GLY A 168 8.10 26.29 -12.19
N LEU A 169 7.15 25.36 -12.09
CA LEU A 169 7.31 23.97 -12.48
C LEU A 169 6.36 23.64 -13.65
N SER A 170 6.80 22.79 -14.57
CA SER A 170 5.94 22.27 -15.65
C SER A 170 5.66 20.80 -15.42
N LEU A 171 4.41 20.38 -15.63
CA LEU A 171 4.00 19.00 -15.36
C LEU A 171 4.78 17.98 -16.22
N PRO A 172 4.97 18.19 -17.54
CA PRO A 172 5.69 17.23 -18.37
C PRO A 172 7.17 17.06 -17.97
N GLN A 173 7.81 18.13 -17.48
CA GLN A 173 9.20 18.08 -17.03
C GLN A 173 9.32 17.31 -15.71
N VAL A 174 8.37 17.48 -14.79
CA VAL A 174 8.36 16.70 -13.55
C VAL A 174 8.08 15.22 -13.86
N LEU A 175 7.13 14.93 -14.74
CA LEU A 175 6.82 13.56 -15.15
C LEU A 175 7.99 12.89 -15.87
N SER A 176 8.74 13.61 -16.72
CA SER A 176 9.92 13.04 -17.37
C SER A 176 11.02 12.67 -16.37
N THR A 177 11.15 13.41 -15.25
CA THR A 177 12.05 12.98 -14.18
C THR A 177 11.57 11.71 -13.48
N LEU A 178 10.27 11.44 -13.46
CA LEU A 178 9.65 10.31 -12.78
C LEU A 178 9.34 9.10 -13.69
N GLU A 179 9.88 9.08 -14.91
CA GLU A 179 9.75 7.91 -15.81
C GLU A 179 10.42 6.65 -15.23
N LEU A 180 11.46 6.83 -14.42
CA LEU A 180 12.13 5.77 -13.68
C LEU A 180 11.76 5.88 -12.19
N PRO A 181 11.75 4.77 -11.44
CA PRO A 181 11.57 4.79 -9.99
C PRO A 181 12.55 5.75 -9.32
N ARG A 182 12.04 6.78 -8.64
CA ARG A 182 12.85 7.74 -7.89
C ARG A 182 12.41 7.87 -6.44
N GLN A 183 13.39 8.03 -5.56
CA GLN A 183 13.12 8.24 -4.14
C GLN A 183 12.66 9.67 -3.86
N MET A 184 11.81 9.82 -2.85
CA MET A 184 11.40 11.12 -2.32
C MET A 184 12.60 11.99 -1.92
N ALA A 185 13.65 11.39 -1.35
CA ALA A 185 14.88 12.11 -0.98
C ALA A 185 15.56 12.80 -2.19
N GLU A 186 15.58 12.15 -3.35
CA GLU A 186 16.16 12.72 -4.58
C GLU A 186 15.30 13.86 -5.13
N LEU A 187 13.98 13.72 -5.04
CA LEU A 187 13.04 14.80 -5.41
C LEU A 187 13.16 15.98 -4.46
N LYS A 188 13.42 15.75 -3.17
CA LYS A 188 13.70 16.78 -2.18
C LYS A 188 15.02 17.51 -2.47
N ALA A 189 16.05 16.80 -2.92
CA ALA A 189 17.29 17.43 -3.38
C ALA A 189 17.08 18.34 -4.61
N THR A 190 16.12 18.02 -5.47
CA THR A 190 15.86 18.77 -6.72
C THR A 190 14.90 19.95 -6.52
N TYR A 191 13.80 19.74 -5.78
CA TYR A 191 12.69 20.70 -5.66
C TYR A 191 12.54 21.30 -4.25
N ALA A 192 13.41 20.90 -3.31
CA ALA A 192 13.49 21.42 -1.94
C ALA A 192 12.12 21.48 -1.23
N ASP A 193 11.69 22.68 -0.82
CA ASP A 193 10.47 22.88 -0.04
C ASP A 193 9.18 22.62 -0.84
N LYS A 194 9.25 22.63 -2.18
CA LYS A 194 8.09 22.39 -3.05
C LYS A 194 7.80 20.90 -3.24
N THR A 195 8.70 20.00 -2.84
CA THR A 195 8.60 18.56 -3.15
C THR A 195 7.34 17.93 -2.57
N ILE A 196 6.99 18.22 -1.32
CA ILE A 196 5.82 17.61 -0.69
C ILE A 196 4.54 18.09 -1.37
N GLN A 197 4.41 19.39 -1.61
CA GLN A 197 3.25 19.95 -2.31
C GLN A 197 3.12 19.39 -3.73
N MET A 198 4.24 19.27 -4.45
CA MET A 198 4.31 18.66 -5.78
C MET A 198 3.87 17.20 -5.77
N VAL A 199 4.42 16.36 -4.87
CA VAL A 199 4.06 14.95 -4.79
C VAL A 199 2.60 14.77 -4.37
N VAL A 200 2.13 15.55 -3.41
CA VAL A 200 0.72 15.57 -3.00
C VAL A 200 -0.19 15.89 -4.19
N TRP A 201 0.15 16.91 -4.97
CA TRP A 201 -0.61 17.29 -6.16
C TRP A 201 -0.64 16.15 -7.19
N LEU A 202 0.53 15.57 -7.50
CA LEU A 202 0.65 14.49 -8.47
C LEU A 202 -0.12 13.23 -8.03
N LEU A 203 -0.14 12.91 -6.74
CA LEU A 203 -0.93 11.82 -6.17
C LEU A 203 -2.43 12.10 -6.28
N ARG A 204 -2.87 13.32 -5.93
CA ARG A 204 -4.29 13.75 -6.06
C ARG A 204 -4.82 13.55 -7.48
N HIS A 205 -4.00 13.88 -8.47
CA HIS A 205 -4.35 13.76 -9.89
C HIS A 205 -3.97 12.41 -10.53
N ARG A 206 -3.54 11.41 -9.75
CA ARG A 206 -3.11 10.07 -10.21
C ARG A 206 -2.06 10.09 -11.33
N GLN A 207 -1.21 11.10 -11.34
CA GLN A 207 -0.12 11.21 -12.32
C GLN A 207 1.10 10.41 -11.90
N ILE A 208 1.20 10.06 -10.61
CA ILE A 208 2.26 9.21 -10.06
C ILE A 208 1.68 8.09 -9.24
N THR A 209 2.42 6.99 -9.18
CA THR A 209 2.10 5.81 -8.39
C THR A 209 3.23 5.56 -7.41
N GLN A 210 2.87 5.26 -6.16
CA GLN A 210 3.83 4.87 -5.15
C GLN A 210 4.21 3.40 -5.32
N LEU A 211 5.51 3.12 -5.27
CA LEU A 211 6.06 1.78 -5.29
C LEU A 211 6.35 1.30 -3.88
N HIS A 212 6.13 0.01 -3.67
CA HIS A 212 6.33 -0.67 -2.41
C HIS A 212 7.33 -1.80 -2.57
N THR A 213 8.11 -2.05 -1.53
CA THR A 213 9.08 -3.15 -1.50
C THR A 213 8.40 -4.43 -1.02
N TYR A 214 8.47 -5.47 -1.84
CA TYR A 214 8.01 -6.82 -1.53
C TYR A 214 9.20 -7.74 -1.37
N VAL A 215 9.07 -8.73 -0.50
CA VAL A 215 10.11 -9.71 -0.22
C VAL A 215 9.65 -11.07 -0.72
N TYR A 216 10.54 -11.77 -1.42
CA TYR A 216 10.32 -13.11 -1.95
C TYR A 216 11.43 -14.04 -1.46
N ILE A 217 11.04 -15.20 -0.95
CA ILE A 217 11.96 -16.32 -0.81
C ILE A 217 12.17 -16.92 -2.19
N VAL A 218 13.42 -16.93 -2.64
CA VAL A 218 13.86 -17.57 -3.86
C VAL A 218 14.93 -18.58 -3.47
N PRO A 219 14.63 -19.89 -3.44
CA PRO A 219 15.65 -20.88 -3.15
C PRO A 219 16.73 -20.83 -4.23
N SER A 220 17.99 -20.68 -3.82
CA SER A 220 19.10 -20.73 -4.76
C SER A 220 19.17 -22.14 -5.38
N LEU A 221 19.15 -22.21 -6.71
CA LEU A 221 19.19 -23.45 -7.50
C LEU A 221 20.56 -24.15 -7.47
N SER A 222 21.49 -23.75 -6.60
CA SER A 222 22.73 -24.49 -6.39
C SER A 222 22.38 -25.89 -5.92
N SER A 223 22.54 -26.84 -6.85
CA SER A 223 22.29 -28.26 -6.70
C SER A 223 22.67 -28.77 -5.31
N PRO A 224 21.86 -29.61 -4.65
CA PRO A 224 22.39 -30.38 -3.54
C PRO A 224 23.62 -31.14 -4.06
N PRO A 225 24.77 -31.16 -3.35
CA PRO A 225 25.81 -32.10 -3.68
C PRO A 225 25.13 -33.47 -3.65
N THR A 226 25.19 -34.17 -4.79
CA THR A 226 24.63 -35.50 -5.01
C THR A 226 25.31 -36.50 -4.08
N GLY A 227 24.97 -36.45 -2.79
CA GLY A 227 25.20 -37.48 -1.80
C GLY A 227 23.88 -38.19 -1.60
N ALA A 228 23.52 -39.04 -2.57
CA ALA A 228 22.42 -39.97 -2.41
C ALA A 228 22.69 -40.86 -1.19
N ILE A 229 22.00 -40.59 -0.08
CA ILE A 229 21.76 -41.59 0.95
C ILE A 229 20.25 -41.79 0.97
N SER A 230 19.83 -42.86 0.30
CA SER A 230 18.47 -43.37 0.32
C SER A 230 17.99 -43.58 1.77
N PRO A 231 16.71 -43.36 2.08
CA PRO A 231 16.14 -43.79 3.34
C PRO A 231 15.98 -45.32 3.31
N THR A 232 16.87 -46.05 3.97
CA THR A 232 16.59 -47.45 4.30
C THR A 232 15.86 -47.51 5.63
N SER A 233 14.61 -47.97 5.56
CA SER A 233 13.73 -48.33 6.66
C SER A 233 14.40 -49.20 7.74
N PRO A 234 13.88 -49.20 8.98
CA PRO A 234 14.59 -49.66 10.16
C PRO A 234 14.58 -51.19 10.28
N SER A 235 15.73 -51.76 10.61
CA SER A 235 15.83 -53.15 11.07
C SER A 235 15.73 -53.20 12.59
N ASN A 236 14.73 -53.96 13.04
CA ASN A 236 14.53 -54.44 14.41
C ASN A 236 15.84 -54.91 15.07
N GLY A 237 16.12 -54.38 16.26
CA GLY A 237 17.13 -54.89 17.17
C GLY A 237 16.81 -54.46 18.60
N HIS A 238 16.14 -55.33 19.34
CA HIS A 238 15.88 -55.20 20.77
C HIS A 238 17.16 -54.88 21.56
N ASN A 239 17.07 -53.95 22.50
CA ASN A 239 17.57 -54.19 23.86
C ASN A 239 16.82 -53.32 24.87
N LEU A 240 16.19 -54.01 25.82
CA LEU A 240 15.65 -53.43 27.03
C LEU A 240 16.82 -52.98 27.91
N ASN A 241 16.74 -51.76 28.44
CA ASN A 241 17.02 -51.52 29.84
C ASN A 241 16.28 -50.27 30.32
N THR A 242 15.33 -50.53 31.20
CA THR A 242 14.61 -49.60 32.04
C THR A 242 15.53 -49.02 33.12
N SER A 243 15.50 -47.70 33.29
CA SER A 243 15.68 -47.09 34.61
C SER A 243 14.91 -45.78 34.68
N HIS A 244 13.91 -45.77 35.56
CA HIS A 244 13.25 -44.59 36.09
C HIS A 244 14.27 -43.59 36.65
N HIS A 245 14.12 -42.31 36.30
CA HIS A 245 14.31 -41.25 37.29
C HIS A 245 13.41 -40.05 36.98
N ASP A 246 12.85 -39.53 38.06
CA ASP A 246 11.82 -38.51 38.22
C ASP A 246 11.91 -37.22 37.40
N SER A 247 10.70 -36.68 37.18
CA SER A 247 10.37 -35.34 36.73
C SER A 247 11.07 -34.22 37.49
N HIS A 248 11.70 -33.31 36.74
CA HIS A 248 11.63 -31.88 37.00
C HIS A 248 11.51 -31.15 35.65
N GLY A 249 10.48 -30.31 35.52
CA GLY A 249 10.21 -29.54 34.32
C GLY A 249 11.26 -28.46 34.11
N GLU A 250 12.19 -28.73 33.21
CA GLU A 250 12.94 -27.74 32.45
C GLU A 250 12.46 -27.94 31.01
N HIS A 251 11.67 -27.02 30.46
CA HIS A 251 11.41 -27.02 29.01
C HIS A 251 12.76 -26.75 28.35
N SER A 252 13.39 -27.79 27.82
CA SER A 252 14.75 -27.74 27.31
C SER A 252 14.78 -26.94 26.00
N ASP A 253 15.92 -26.31 25.70
CA ASP A 253 16.14 -25.57 24.45
C ASP A 253 15.79 -26.40 23.20
N GLU A 254 15.84 -27.74 23.31
CA GLU A 254 15.43 -28.69 22.27
C GLU A 254 13.92 -28.62 21.91
N ASP A 255 13.04 -28.35 22.88
CA ASP A 255 11.60 -28.22 22.64
C ASP A 255 11.29 -26.96 21.81
N ILE A 256 12.06 -25.89 22.05
CA ILE A 256 11.92 -24.61 21.38
C ILE A 256 12.42 -24.73 19.92
N GLU A 257 13.56 -25.37 19.72
CA GLU A 257 14.12 -25.59 18.38
C GLU A 257 13.21 -26.50 17.54
N GLN A 258 12.60 -27.53 18.13
CA GLN A 258 11.60 -28.37 17.45
C GLN A 258 10.36 -27.55 17.02
N SER A 259 9.84 -26.70 17.90
CA SER A 259 8.70 -25.83 17.54
C SER A 259 9.04 -24.89 16.38
N LEU A 260 10.27 -24.38 16.34
CA LEU A 260 10.73 -23.49 15.28
C LEU A 260 10.82 -24.22 13.93
N GLN A 261 11.38 -25.44 13.94
CA GLN A 261 11.46 -26.29 12.76
C GLN A 261 10.07 -26.70 12.24
N GLU A 262 9.10 -26.95 13.12
CA GLU A 262 7.73 -27.22 12.70
C GLU A 262 7.08 -26.03 12.00
N GLU A 263 7.24 -24.82 12.54
CA GLU A 263 6.65 -23.60 11.98
C GLU A 263 7.23 -23.27 10.60
N MET A 264 8.53 -23.51 10.42
CA MET A 264 9.20 -23.42 9.13
C MET A 264 8.60 -24.39 8.12
N ARG A 265 8.39 -25.65 8.50
CA ARG A 265 7.81 -26.69 7.63
C ARG A 265 6.36 -26.39 7.23
N ARG A 266 5.64 -25.56 7.98
CA ARG A 266 4.27 -25.11 7.61
C ARG A 266 4.27 -24.09 6.48
N HIS A 267 5.30 -23.25 6.39
CA HIS A 267 5.30 -22.09 5.48
C HIS A 267 6.34 -22.18 4.36
N LEU A 268 7.33 -23.07 4.49
CA LEU A 268 8.42 -23.27 3.54
C LEU A 268 8.32 -24.64 2.87
N SER A 269 8.70 -24.70 1.60
CA SER A 269 8.96 -25.97 0.92
C SER A 269 10.25 -26.62 1.45
N VAL A 270 10.44 -27.91 1.16
CA VAL A 270 11.64 -28.67 1.57
C VAL A 270 12.93 -28.01 1.05
N GLN A 271 12.91 -27.49 -0.17
CA GLN A 271 14.07 -26.82 -0.78
C GLN A 271 14.37 -25.49 -0.08
N GLU A 272 13.35 -24.68 0.16
CA GLU A 272 13.51 -23.39 0.86
C GLU A 272 14.03 -23.58 2.29
N TYR A 273 13.51 -24.58 3.00
CA TYR A 273 13.99 -24.93 4.34
C TYR A 273 15.49 -25.27 4.34
N GLN A 274 15.94 -26.09 3.38
CA GLN A 274 17.36 -26.45 3.26
C GLN A 274 18.22 -25.22 2.95
N CYS A 275 17.75 -24.33 2.07
CA CYS A 275 18.46 -23.09 1.76
C CYS A 275 18.57 -22.19 2.99
N VAL A 276 17.49 -22.02 3.77
CA VAL A 276 17.52 -21.21 5.00
C VAL A 276 18.54 -21.75 5.99
N MET A 277 18.54 -23.07 6.24
CA MET A 277 19.48 -23.69 7.18
C MET A 277 20.94 -23.66 6.71
N HIS A 278 21.17 -23.49 5.42
CA HIS A 278 22.51 -23.34 4.85
C HIS A 278 23.03 -21.89 4.92
N THR A 279 22.14 -20.90 5.12
CA THR A 279 22.55 -19.51 5.25
C THR A 279 23.32 -19.30 6.56
N SER A 280 24.45 -18.58 6.49
CA SER A 280 25.28 -18.28 7.68
C SER A 280 24.50 -17.61 8.82
N ALA A 281 23.54 -16.76 8.48
CA ALA A 281 22.64 -16.09 9.43
C ALA A 281 21.73 -17.04 10.22
N ALA A 282 21.48 -18.27 9.75
CA ALA A 282 20.68 -19.25 10.48
C ALA A 282 21.41 -19.85 11.69
N THR A 283 22.72 -19.57 11.84
CA THR A 283 23.47 -19.96 13.05
C THR A 283 23.15 -19.08 14.25
N ASP A 284 22.63 -17.86 14.03
CA ASP A 284 22.16 -16.98 15.07
C ASP A 284 20.69 -17.28 15.38
N TYR A 285 20.42 -17.64 16.63
CA TYR A 285 19.08 -18.04 17.05
C TYR A 285 18.05 -16.90 16.93
N ASP A 286 18.44 -15.66 17.24
CA ASP A 286 17.53 -14.51 17.20
C ASP A 286 17.15 -14.15 15.75
N ASP A 287 18.13 -14.16 14.84
CA ASP A 287 17.90 -13.95 13.41
C ASP A 287 17.03 -15.05 12.81
N LEU A 288 17.30 -16.33 13.14
CA LEU A 288 16.51 -17.45 12.67
C LEU A 288 15.09 -17.38 13.21
N ALA A 289 14.90 -17.14 14.52
CA ALA A 289 13.59 -17.00 15.12
C ALA A 289 12.77 -15.87 14.49
N LEU A 290 13.42 -14.73 14.21
CA LEU A 290 12.79 -13.61 13.52
C LEU A 290 12.43 -13.96 12.07
N PHE A 291 13.29 -14.68 11.35
CA PHE A 291 13.00 -15.16 10.01
C PHE A 291 11.77 -16.08 9.99
N VAL A 292 11.69 -17.06 10.89
CA VAL A 292 10.57 -18.00 10.96
C VAL A 292 9.26 -17.28 11.24
N ARG A 293 9.28 -16.29 12.14
CA ARG A 293 8.12 -15.44 12.42
C ARG A 293 7.61 -14.70 11.17
N LEU A 294 8.52 -14.32 10.26
CA LEU A 294 8.24 -13.49 9.10
C LEU A 294 8.09 -14.26 7.78
N CYS A 295 8.52 -15.51 7.71
CA CYS A 295 8.60 -16.27 6.45
C CYS A 295 7.26 -16.38 5.71
N LYS A 296 6.13 -16.39 6.45
CA LYS A 296 4.76 -16.36 5.90
C LYS A 296 4.46 -15.13 5.04
N TYR A 297 5.20 -14.04 5.21
CA TYR A 297 5.04 -12.80 4.45
C TYR A 297 5.95 -12.70 3.23
N PHE A 298 7.03 -13.48 3.17
CA PHE A 298 8.04 -13.43 2.10
C PHE A 298 7.61 -14.18 0.82
N ARG A 299 6.35 -13.97 0.45
CA ARG A 299 5.72 -14.51 -0.76
C ARG A 299 5.29 -13.40 -1.74
N GLY A 300 5.62 -12.15 -1.43
CA GLY A 300 5.21 -10.98 -2.21
C GLY A 300 3.75 -10.54 -2.04
N ASN A 301 3.01 -11.13 -1.11
CA ASN A 301 1.61 -10.77 -0.88
C ASN A 301 1.45 -9.53 0.01
N GLN A 302 2.51 -9.16 0.74
CA GLN A 302 2.53 -8.05 1.68
C GLN A 302 3.81 -7.25 1.44
N HIS A 303 3.66 -5.94 1.37
CA HIS A 303 4.79 -5.04 1.26
C HIS A 303 5.44 -4.83 2.64
N LEU A 304 6.66 -4.31 2.63
CA LEU A 304 7.52 -4.14 3.79
C LEU A 304 6.83 -3.40 4.96
N GLU A 305 6.12 -2.32 4.69
CA GLU A 305 5.44 -1.52 5.71
C GLU A 305 4.27 -2.27 6.38
N GLU A 306 3.57 -3.15 5.64
CA GLU A 306 2.51 -3.98 6.23
C GLU A 306 3.09 -5.03 7.18
N ILE A 307 4.25 -5.60 6.82
CA ILE A 307 4.98 -6.57 7.65
C ILE A 307 5.46 -5.89 8.94
N MET A 308 6.08 -4.72 8.82
CA MET A 308 6.54 -3.91 9.96
C MET A 308 5.41 -3.67 10.96
N LEU A 309 4.22 -3.32 10.47
CA LEU A 309 3.07 -3.05 11.32
C LEU A 309 2.52 -4.32 11.99
N LYS A 310 2.25 -5.37 11.20
CA LYS A 310 1.62 -6.60 11.72
C LYS A 310 2.46 -7.27 12.79
N GLU A 311 3.78 -7.21 12.64
CA GLU A 311 4.70 -7.85 13.56
C GLU A 311 5.35 -6.86 14.54
N ASN A 312 5.00 -5.58 14.48
CA ASN A 312 5.54 -4.51 15.31
C ASN A 312 7.10 -4.49 15.30
N ILE A 313 7.68 -4.49 14.09
CA ILE A 313 9.12 -4.54 13.85
C ILE A 313 9.58 -3.24 13.21
N GLN A 314 10.74 -2.74 13.64
CA GLN A 314 11.33 -1.53 13.06
C GLN A 314 11.89 -1.79 11.65
N ARG A 315 11.85 -0.77 10.80
CA ARG A 315 12.37 -0.86 9.42
C ARG A 315 13.82 -1.31 9.37
N SER A 316 14.67 -0.78 10.26
CA SER A 316 16.09 -1.14 10.36
C SER A 316 16.27 -2.63 10.62
N GLN A 317 15.59 -3.16 11.65
CA GLN A 317 15.66 -4.58 12.01
C GLN A 317 15.21 -5.48 10.85
N LEU A 318 14.11 -5.13 10.17
CA LEU A 318 13.61 -5.90 9.04
C LEU A 318 14.58 -5.86 7.83
N LEU A 319 15.14 -4.69 7.51
CA LEU A 319 16.14 -4.56 6.44
C LEU A 319 17.44 -5.30 6.78
N THR A 320 17.90 -5.24 8.03
CA THR A 320 19.07 -6.00 8.48
C THR A 320 18.85 -7.50 8.34
N LEU A 321 17.66 -8.01 8.70
CA LEU A 321 17.32 -9.41 8.49
C LEU A 321 17.31 -9.78 7.00
N ILE A 322 16.70 -8.94 6.14
CA ILE A 322 16.67 -9.17 4.70
C ILE A 322 18.09 -9.24 4.12
N ASP A 323 18.98 -8.36 4.57
CA ASP A 323 20.39 -8.33 4.14
C ASP A 323 21.16 -9.59 4.58
N LYS A 324 20.97 -10.01 5.84
CA LYS A 324 21.56 -11.25 6.39
C LYS A 324 21.12 -12.51 5.63
N PHE A 325 19.88 -12.55 5.16
CA PHE A 325 19.32 -13.66 4.38
C PHE A 325 19.28 -13.37 2.86
N SER A 326 20.11 -12.45 2.36
CA SER A 326 20.13 -12.04 0.95
C SER A 326 20.45 -13.17 -0.05
N GLU A 327 21.05 -14.27 0.40
CA GLU A 327 21.27 -15.48 -0.41
C GLU A 327 19.96 -16.16 -0.84
N ILE A 328 18.89 -15.98 -0.07
CA ILE A 328 17.58 -16.61 -0.27
C ILE A 328 16.44 -15.60 -0.42
N LEU A 329 16.64 -14.36 0.00
CA LEU A 329 15.64 -13.30 -0.05
C LEU A 329 15.95 -12.32 -1.18
N VAL A 330 14.94 -12.10 -2.01
CA VAL A 330 14.99 -11.09 -3.07
C VAL A 330 13.93 -10.03 -2.80
N THR A 331 14.32 -8.76 -2.92
CA THR A 331 13.39 -7.64 -2.82
C THR A 331 13.00 -7.11 -4.20
N CYS A 332 11.71 -6.87 -4.41
CA CYS A 332 11.20 -6.25 -5.64
C CYS A 332 10.37 -5.01 -5.30
N THR A 333 10.54 -3.94 -6.07
CA THR A 333 9.72 -2.72 -5.94
C THR A 333 8.61 -2.72 -6.97
N LEU A 334 7.36 -2.80 -6.51
CA LEU A 334 6.18 -2.91 -7.36
C LEU A 334 5.09 -1.93 -6.90
N PRO A 335 4.22 -1.43 -7.80
CA PRO A 335 3.00 -0.74 -7.39
C PRO A 335 2.14 -1.62 -6.48
N GLU A 336 1.30 -1.03 -5.64
CA GLU A 336 0.32 -1.84 -4.90
C GLU A 336 -0.68 -2.46 -5.88
N HIS A 337 -0.59 -3.78 -6.07
CA HIS A 337 -1.61 -4.54 -6.77
C HIS A 337 -2.82 -4.70 -5.84
N SER A 338 -4.01 -4.35 -6.32
CA SER A 338 -5.26 -4.51 -5.57
C SER A 338 -5.67 -5.98 -5.48
N LYS A 339 -4.87 -6.80 -4.79
CA LYS A 339 -5.05 -8.24 -4.51
C LYS A 339 -6.00 -8.90 -5.52
N THR A 340 -5.50 -9.18 -6.72
CA THR A 340 -6.09 -10.23 -7.56
C THR A 340 -5.93 -11.53 -6.78
N VAL A 341 -7.02 -11.94 -6.14
CA VAL A 341 -7.19 -13.27 -5.54
C VAL A 341 -7.37 -14.26 -6.67
#